data_AF-A0A954YJB6-F1
#
_entry.id   AF-A0A954YJB6-F1
#
_cell.length_a   1.000
_cell.length_b   1.000
_cell.length_c   1.000
_cell.angle_alpha   90.00
_cell.angle_beta   90.00
_cell.angle_gamma   90.00
#
_symmetry.space_group_name_H-M   'P 1'
#
loop_
_entity.id
_entity.type
_entity.pdbx_description
1 polymer ?
#
loop_
_entity_poly.entity_id
_entity_poly.type
_entity_poly.pdbx_seq_one_letter_code
_entity_poly.pdbx_strand_id
1 'polypeptide(L)' 'MEFDVDALLALPKIDKMRIVELLWDNLANDDEPIPIPDWVRNEARRRSEELASDPSIGLTHEEVWSRIGRRHG' A
#
# COMPACT_ATOMS: atom_id res chain seq x y z
N MET A 1 -16.73 17.37 14.70
CA MET A 1 -17.51 16.20 14.23
C MET A 1 -16.81 15.00 14.80
N GLU A 2 -17.50 14.20 15.60
CA GLU A 2 -16.92 12.99 16.21
C GLU A 2 -17.05 11.85 15.20
N PHE A 3 -15.93 11.19 14.92
CA PHE A 3 -15.89 10.08 13.98
C PHE A 3 -16.16 8.78 14.74
N ASP A 4 -17.30 8.13 14.45
CA ASP A 4 -17.67 6.88 15.11
C ASP A 4 -16.92 5.70 14.46
N VAL A 5 -15.80 5.33 15.09
CA VAL A 5 -14.97 4.20 14.67
C VAL A 5 -15.69 2.87 14.85
N ASP A 6 -16.54 2.74 15.87
CA ASP A 6 -17.23 1.47 16.16
C ASP A 6 -18.25 1.17 15.05
N ALA A 7 -18.96 2.18 14.57
CA ALA A 7 -19.84 2.05 13.40
C ALA A 7 -19.07 1.63 12.14
N LEU A 8 -17.88 2.20 11.88
CA LEU A 8 -17.03 1.82 10.75
C LEU A 8 -16.55 0.37 10.86
N LEU A 9 -16.16 -0.05 12.07
CA LEU A 9 -15.71 -1.41 12.35
C LEU A 9 -16.85 -2.44 12.32
N ALA A 10 -18.11 -2.02 12.45
CA ALA A 10 -19.28 -2.90 12.31
C ALA A 10 -19.67 -3.18 10.84
N LEU A 11 -19.14 -2.43 9.88
CA LEU A 11 -19.53 -2.57 8.47
C LEU A 11 -19.17 -3.95 7.86
N PRO A 12 -19.95 -4.41 6.87
CA PRO A 12 -19.55 -5.51 5.99
C PRO A 12 -18.19 -5.27 5.35
N LYS A 13 -17.45 -6.35 5.06
CA LYS A 13 -16.09 -6.26 4.50
C LYS A 13 -16.05 -5.47 3.19
N ILE A 14 -17.06 -5.62 2.34
CA ILE A 14 -17.12 -4.92 1.05
C ILE A 14 -17.26 -3.40 1.24
N ASP A 15 -18.06 -2.96 2.20
CA ASP A 15 -18.26 -1.55 2.48
C ASP A 15 -17.02 -0.92 3.11
N LYS A 16 -16.34 -1.66 3.98
CA LYS A 16 -15.02 -1.24 4.50
C LYS A 16 -14.02 -1.04 3.39
N MET A 17 -13.92 -1.98 2.45
CA MET A 17 -13.03 -1.86 1.30
C MET A 17 -13.38 -0.64 0.44
N ARG A 18 -14.68 -0.40 0.21
CA ARG A 18 -15.13 0.76 -0.56
C ARG A 18 -14.75 2.08 0.12
N ILE A 19 -14.88 2.18 1.43
CA ILE A 19 -14.48 3.38 2.19
C ILE A 19 -12.96 3.58 2.10
N VAL A 20 -12.20 2.50 2.23
CA VAL A 20 -10.75 2.51 2.11
C VAL A 20 -10.30 3.04 0.73
N GLU A 21 -10.94 2.59 -0.36
CA GLU A 21 -10.71 3.13 -1.71
C GLU A 21 -11.03 4.62 -1.80
N LEU A 22 -12.21 5.04 -1.32
CA LEU A 22 -12.63 6.44 -1.37
C LEU A 22 -11.68 7.37 -0.60
N LEU A 23 -11.18 6.92 0.54
CA LEU A 23 -10.18 7.67 1.31
C LEU A 23 -8.85 7.76 0.58
N TRP A 24 -8.41 6.68 -0.06
CA TRP A 24 -7.19 6.69 -0.88
C TRP A 24 -7.32 7.62 -2.09
N ASP A 25 -8.44 7.56 -2.80
CA ASP A 25 -8.72 8.45 -3.93
C ASP A 25 -8.76 9.91 -3.47
N ASN A 26 -9.35 10.19 -2.31
CA ASN A 26 -9.39 11.54 -1.77
C ASN A 26 -7.99 12.07 -1.41
N LEU A 27 -7.17 11.28 -0.72
CA LEU A 27 -5.79 11.63 -0.38
C LEU A 27 -4.92 11.86 -1.63
N ALA A 28 -5.15 11.10 -2.69
CA ALA A 28 -4.41 11.25 -3.94
C ALA A 28 -4.78 12.52 -4.73
N ASN A 29 -5.97 13.07 -4.48
CA ASN A 29 -6.45 14.32 -5.10
C ASN A 29 -6.21 15.56 -4.22
N ASP A 30 -5.64 15.39 -3.04
CA ASP A 30 -5.25 16.49 -2.16
C ASP A 30 -3.83 16.95 -2.48
N ASP A 31 -3.62 18.26 -2.51
CA ASP A 31 -2.31 18.88 -2.72
C ASP A 31 -1.54 19.05 -1.39
N GLU A 32 -2.18 18.79 -0.23
CA GLU A 32 -1.54 18.84 1.07
C GLU A 32 -0.44 17.76 1.18
N PRO A 33 0.84 18.16 1.37
CA PRO A 33 1.92 17.19 1.42
C PRO A 33 1.86 16.40 2.73
N ILE A 34 1.76 15.07 2.60
CA ILE A 34 1.90 14.17 3.75
C ILE A 34 3.33 14.26 4.28
N PRO A 35 3.55 14.59 5.57
CA PRO A 35 4.89 14.67 6.14
C PRO A 35 5.52 13.27 6.16
N ILE A 36 6.54 13.07 5.32
CA ILE A 36 7.31 11.82 5.27
C ILE A 36 8.55 11.96 6.14
N PRO A 37 8.69 11.18 7.23
CA PRO A 37 9.89 11.19 8.06
C PRO A 37 11.15 10.78 7.28
N ASP A 38 12.31 11.32 7.65
CA ASP A 38 13.57 11.06 6.94
C ASP A 38 13.95 9.58 6.88
N TRP A 39 13.60 8.81 7.92
CA TRP A 39 13.89 7.38 7.96
C TRP A 39 13.17 6.62 6.83
N VAL A 40 11.97 7.04 6.43
CA VAL A 40 11.22 6.42 5.32
C VAL A 40 11.95 6.64 4.00
N ARG A 41 12.45 7.87 3.78
CA ARG A 41 13.22 8.21 2.58
C ARG A 41 14.54 7.45 2.54
N ASN A 42 15.23 7.36 3.67
CA ASN A 42 16.48 6.63 3.80
C ASN A 42 16.31 5.13 3.55
N GLU A 43 15.25 4.54 4.09
CA GLU A 43 14.96 3.12 3.88
C GLU A 43 14.56 2.83 2.42
N ALA A 44 13.74 3.69 1.82
CA ALA A 44 13.38 3.55 0.40
C ALA A 44 14.62 3.60 -0.51
N ARG A 45 15.53 4.54 -0.24
CA ARG A 45 16.81 4.66 -0.96
C ARG A 45 17.69 3.42 -0.76
N ARG A 46 17.85 2.96 0.49
CA ARG A 46 18.63 1.75 0.81
C ARG A 46 18.12 0.52 0.06
N ARG A 47 16.80 0.29 0.04
CA ARG A 47 16.19 -0.83 -0.69
C ARG A 47 16.36 -0.71 -2.20
N SER A 48 16.27 0.49 -2.74
CA SER A 48 16.51 0.73 -4.17
C SER A 48 17.96 0.43 -4.56
N GLU A 49 18.93 0.84 -3.74
CA GLU A 49 20.35 0.56 -3.95
C GLU A 49 20.63 -0.95 -3.83
N GLU A 50 20.04 -1.62 -2.83
CA GLU A 50 20.13 -3.08 -2.69
C GLU A 50 19.60 -3.80 -3.94
N LEU A 51 18.41 -3.45 -4.42
CA LEU A 51 17.82 -4.06 -5.62
C LEU A 51 18.65 -3.79 -6.88
N ALA A 52 19.25 -2.61 -6.99
CA ALA A 52 20.14 -2.30 -8.11
C ALA A 52 21.44 -3.12 -8.05
N SER A 53 21.96 -3.39 -6.85
CA SER A 53 23.19 -4.17 -6.64
C SER A 53 22.96 -5.69 -6.76
N ASP A 54 21.78 -6.16 -6.36
CA ASP A 54 21.37 -7.56 -6.46
C ASP A 54 19.90 -7.64 -6.92
N PRO A 55 19.66 -7.71 -8.24
CA PRO A 55 18.32 -7.86 -8.77
C PRO A 55 17.59 -9.14 -8.34
N SER A 56 18.33 -10.16 -7.85
CA SER A 56 17.74 -11.45 -7.48
C SER A 56 16.91 -11.41 -6.20
N ILE A 57 17.02 -10.33 -5.39
CA ILE A 57 16.17 -10.12 -4.22
C ILE A 57 14.74 -9.74 -4.58
N GLY A 58 14.52 -9.29 -5.82
CA GLY A 58 13.21 -8.90 -6.35
C GLY A 58 12.54 -10.04 -7.09
N LEU A 59 11.24 -9.88 -7.32
CA LEU A 59 10.50 -10.65 -8.32
C LEU A 59 9.99 -9.68 -9.38
N THR A 60 10.09 -10.09 -10.63
CA THR A 60 9.40 -9.42 -11.73
C THR A 60 7.88 -9.52 -11.57
N HIS A 61 7.16 -8.64 -12.27
CA HIS A 61 5.71 -8.65 -12.28
C HIS A 61 5.13 -10.04 -12.66
N GLU A 62 5.71 -10.67 -13.68
CA GLU A 62 5.29 -11.99 -14.16
C GLU A 62 5.54 -13.09 -13.12
N GLU A 63 6.69 -13.06 -12.43
CA GLU A 63 7.01 -14.02 -11.38
C GLU A 63 6.07 -13.88 -10.16
N VAL A 64 5.71 -12.65 -9.79
CA VAL A 64 4.75 -12.38 -8.72
C VAL A 64 3.38 -12.99 -9.06
N TRP A 65 2.84 -12.71 -10.24
CA TRP A 65 1.53 -13.24 -10.64
C TRP A 65 1.54 -14.75 -10.84
N SER A 66 2.61 -15.30 -11.42
CA SER A 66 2.79 -16.75 -11.53
C SER A 66 2.78 -17.42 -10.16
N ARG A 67 3.39 -16.79 -9.15
CA ARG A 67 3.39 -17.28 -7.76
C ARG A 67 2.01 -17.21 -7.11
N ILE A 68 1.26 -16.13 -7.32
CA ILE A 68 -0.11 -15.98 -6.79
C ILE A 68 -1.04 -17.01 -7.43
N GLY A 69 -1.00 -17.16 -8.75
CA GLY A 69 -1.81 -18.14 -9.49
C GLY A 69 -1.58 -19.57 -9.01
N ARG A 70 -0.33 -19.96 -8.73
CA ARG A 70 -0.02 -21.30 -8.17
C ARG A 70 -0.58 -21.56 -6.77
N ARG A 71 -0.92 -20.51 -5.99
CA ARG A 71 -1.43 -20.65 -4.61
C ARG A 71 -2.95 -20.64 -4.52
N HIS A 72 -3.63 -20.10 -5.52
CA HIS A 72 -5.07 -19.88 -5.52
C HIS A 72 -5.80 -20.48 -6.73
N GLY A 73 -5.07 -21.11 -7.65
CA GLY A 73 -5.60 -21.93 -8.74
C GLY A 73 -5.84 -23.37 -8.33
#